data_AF-A0A0G0BEI3-F1
#
_entry.id   AF-A0A0G0BEI3-F1
#
_cell.length_a   1.000
_cell.length_b   1.000
_cell.length_c   1.000
_cell.angle_alpha   90.00
_cell.angle_beta   90.00
_cell.angle_gamma   90.00
#
_symmetry.space_group_name_H-M   'P 1'
#
loop_
_entity.id
_entity.type
_entity.pdbx_description
1 polymer ?
#
loop_
_entity_poly.entity_id
_entity_poly.type
_entity_poly.pdbx_seq_one_letter_code
_entity_poly.pdbx_strand_id
1 'polypeptide(L)'
;MKKIEVKKLKVGLYNPFLDTLGGGEKHILSIIDVLVDNGAEATVFWNKNLSQDLEKRFSLQCFKTLKWLPVSLISSSLVAMQTLKSFDLFFYVSNGSYFFSTAKNNFVFCMV
;
A
#
# COMPACT_ATOMS: atom_id res chain seq x y z
N MET A 1 -7.63 -26.35 -22.54
CA MET A 1 -7.39 -26.16 -21.10
C MET A 1 -7.59 -24.68 -20.77
N LYS A 2 -8.65 -24.31 -20.04
CA LYS A 2 -8.82 -22.92 -19.56
C LYS A 2 -7.83 -22.71 -18.41
N LYS A 3 -6.89 -21.77 -18.54
CA LYS A 3 -6.09 -21.30 -17.40
C LYS A 3 -7.06 -20.77 -16.35
N ILE A 4 -7.11 -21.43 -15.19
CA ILE A 4 -7.83 -20.90 -14.03
C ILE A 4 -6.98 -19.74 -13.53
N GLU A 5 -7.40 -18.52 -13.85
CA GLU A 5 -6.74 -17.31 -13.38
C GLU A 5 -7.06 -17.17 -11.89
N VAL A 6 -6.11 -17.59 -11.04
CA VAL A 6 -6.23 -17.41 -9.59
C VAL A 6 -6.26 -15.91 -9.34
N LYS A 7 -7.36 -15.41 -8.75
CA LYS A 7 -7.50 -14.00 -8.41
C LYS A 7 -6.35 -13.60 -7.47
N LYS A 8 -5.45 -12.74 -7.95
CA LYS A 8 -4.37 -12.19 -7.13
C LYS A 8 -4.93 -11.30 -6.02
N LEU A 9 -4.36 -11.43 -4.83
CA LEU A 9 -4.68 -10.61 -3.67
C LEU A 9 -4.31 -9.16 -3.97
N LYS A 10 -5.23 -8.22 -3.76
CA LYS A 10 -4.97 -6.79 -3.95
C LYS A 10 -4.67 -6.11 -2.62
N VAL A 11 -3.50 -5.51 -2.52
CA VAL A 11 -3.00 -4.84 -1.31
C VAL A 11 -2.84 -3.35 -1.59
N GLY A 12 -3.40 -2.51 -0.73
CA GLY A 12 -3.21 -1.07 -0.74
C GLY A 12 -2.37 -0.61 0.45
N LEU A 13 -1.52 0.39 0.23
CA LEU A 13 -0.76 1.06 1.29
C LEU A 13 -0.94 2.58 1.17
N TYR A 14 -1.32 3.23 2.26
CA TYR A 14 -1.25 4.67 2.43
C TYR A 14 -0.38 5.02 3.63
N ASN A 15 0.72 5.75 3.40
CA ASN A 15 1.57 6.26 4.48
C ASN A 15 1.82 7.76 4.25
N PRO A 16 1.30 8.67 5.09
CA PRO A 16 1.53 10.11 4.95
C PRO A 16 2.99 10.54 5.18
N PHE A 17 3.86 9.63 5.63
CA PHE A 17 5.26 9.89 6.01
C PHE A 17 6.28 9.11 5.17
N LEU A 18 5.86 8.58 4.01
CA LEU A 18 6.66 7.64 3.21
C LEU A 18 8.03 8.22 2.77
N ASP A 19 8.14 9.53 2.62
CA ASP A 19 9.35 10.27 2.25
C ASP A 19 10.36 10.44 3.41
N THR A 20 9.98 10.13 4.64
CA THR A 20 10.88 10.13 5.80
C THR A 20 11.94 9.03 5.70
N LEU A 21 11.61 7.92 5.01
CA LEU A 21 12.50 6.78 4.79
C LEU A 21 13.13 6.25 6.10
N GLY A 22 12.33 6.23 7.17
CA GLY A 22 12.69 5.81 8.51
C GLY A 22 12.46 4.32 8.78
N GLY A 23 12.57 3.94 10.05
CA GLY A 23 12.40 2.56 10.50
C GLY A 23 10.95 2.06 10.41
N GLY A 24 9.97 2.93 10.70
CA GLY A 24 8.54 2.60 10.59
C GLY A 24 8.13 2.33 9.13
N GLU A 25 8.62 3.17 8.22
CA GLU A 25 8.44 3.03 6.77
C GLU A 25 9.05 1.71 6.29
N LYS A 26 10.29 1.41 6.71
CA LYS A 26 10.93 0.13 6.39
C LYS A 26 10.10 -1.06 6.87
N HIS A 27 9.56 -0.99 8.09
CA HIS A 27 8.77 -2.07 8.67
C HIS A 27 7.49 -2.32 7.86
N ILE A 28 6.68 -1.29 7.60
CA ILE A 28 5.45 -1.47 6.83
C ILE A 28 5.75 -1.95 5.40
N LEU A 29 6.80 -1.44 4.76
CA LEU A 29 7.21 -1.87 3.43
C LEU A 29 7.73 -3.31 3.42
N SER A 30 8.36 -3.81 4.50
CA SER A 30 8.77 -5.21 4.58
C SER A 30 7.57 -6.17 4.64
N ILE A 31 6.45 -5.75 5.23
CA ILE A 31 5.19 -6.52 5.20
C ILE A 31 4.67 -6.57 3.76
N ILE A 32 4.69 -5.44 3.05
CA ILE A 32 4.30 -5.40 1.63
C ILE A 32 5.21 -6.28 0.79
N ASP A 33 6.52 -6.29 1.07
CA ASP A 33 7.52 -7.11 0.38
C ASP A 33 7.14 -8.59 0.43
N VAL A 34 6.88 -9.10 1.64
CA VAL A 34 6.44 -10.49 1.85
C VAL A 34 5.12 -10.79 1.13
N LEU A 35 4.15 -9.87 1.15
CA LEU A 35 2.87 -10.08 0.46
C LEU A 35 3.06 -10.16 -1.07
N VAL A 36 3.89 -9.28 -1.63
CA VAL A 36 4.23 -9.27 -3.06
C VAL A 36 4.97 -10.54 -3.45
N ASP A 37 5.93 -10.99 -2.64
CA ASP A 37 6.66 -12.25 -2.85
C ASP A 37 5.72 -13.47 -2.84
N ASN A 38 4.60 -13.39 -2.12
CA ASN A 38 3.54 -14.40 -2.13
C ASN A 38 2.49 -14.19 -3.26
N GLY A 39 2.79 -13.33 -4.24
CA GLY A 39 1.98 -13.13 -5.44
C GLY A 39 0.88 -12.08 -5.33
N ALA A 40 0.88 -11.26 -4.28
CA ALA A 40 -0.04 -10.13 -4.17
C ALA A 40 0.32 -8.98 -5.12
N GLU A 41 -0.68 -8.21 -5.52
CA GLU A 41 -0.50 -6.94 -6.23
C GLU A 41 -0.60 -5.78 -5.24
N ALA A 42 0.52 -5.08 -5.04
CA ALA A 42 0.59 -3.95 -4.14
C ALA A 42 0.44 -2.61 -4.86
N THR A 43 -0.41 -1.75 -4.31
CA THR A 43 -0.59 -0.36 -4.73
C THR A 43 -0.24 0.57 -3.58
N VAL A 44 0.65 1.53 -3.82
CA VAL A 44 1.00 2.58 -2.89
C VAL A 44 0.32 3.88 -3.30
N PHE A 45 -0.43 4.46 -2.36
CA PHE A 45 -1.07 5.76 -2.52
C PHE A 45 -0.11 6.86 -2.09
N TRP A 46 0.60 7.42 -3.07
CA TRP A 46 1.56 8.51 -2.89
C TRP A 46 1.67 9.31 -4.18
N ASN A 47 1.85 10.63 -4.07
CA ASN A 47 1.84 11.51 -5.24
C ASN A 47 3.12 11.43 -6.10
N LYS A 48 4.19 10.83 -5.58
CA LYS A 48 5.48 10.68 -6.26
C LYS A 48 5.83 9.19 -6.35
N ASN A 49 6.57 8.80 -7.37
CA ASN A 49 7.17 7.47 -7.39
C ASN A 49 8.49 7.53 -6.61
N LEU A 50 8.55 6.86 -5.45
CA LEU A 50 9.74 6.80 -4.59
C LEU A 50 10.51 5.49 -4.74
N SER A 51 10.21 4.64 -5.73
CA SER A 51 10.84 3.33 -5.87
C SER A 51 12.37 3.40 -5.86
N GLN A 52 12.99 4.38 -6.52
CA GLN A 52 14.45 4.51 -6.56
C GLN A 52 15.07 4.89 -5.21
N ASP A 53 14.44 5.81 -4.47
CA ASP A 53 14.94 6.24 -3.16
C ASP A 53 14.78 5.12 -2.13
N LEU A 54 13.65 4.41 -2.21
CA LEU A 54 13.37 3.24 -1.39
C LEU A 54 14.33 2.08 -1.67
N GLU A 55 14.63 1.79 -2.94
CA GLU A 55 15.62 0.76 -3.33
C GLU A 55 17.03 1.08 -2.81
N LYS A 56 17.45 2.35 -2.88
CA LYS A 56 18.77 2.78 -2.38
C LYS A 56 18.86 2.67 -0.86
N ARG A 57 17.76 2.96 -0.17
CA ARG A 57 17.72 3.01 1.30
C ARG A 57 17.46 1.65 1.92
N PHE A 58 16.61 0.83 1.30
CA PHE A 58 16.11 -0.43 1.83
C PHE A 58 16.39 -1.57 0.85
N SER A 59 16.93 -2.67 1.35
CA SER A 59 17.21 -3.87 0.56
C SER A 59 15.97 -4.77 0.37
N LEU A 60 14.85 -4.20 -0.09
CA LEU A 60 13.60 -4.91 -0.38
C LEU A 60 13.40 -5.04 -1.90
N GLN A 61 12.66 -6.06 -2.35
CA GLN A 61 12.52 -6.39 -3.78
C GLN A 61 11.22 -5.88 -4.41
N CYS A 62 10.20 -5.61 -3.60
CA CYS A 62 8.86 -5.27 -4.08
C CYS A 62 8.79 -3.96 -4.86
N PHE A 63 9.75 -3.04 -4.67
CA PHE A 63 9.74 -1.68 -5.23
C PHE A 63 9.61 -1.62 -6.76
N LYS A 64 10.07 -2.66 -7.47
CA LYS A 64 9.99 -2.78 -8.93
C LYS A 64 8.58 -3.08 -9.45
N THR A 65 7.73 -3.62 -8.57
CA THR A 65 6.39 -4.12 -8.92
C THR A 65 5.25 -3.30 -8.32
N LEU A 66 5.59 -2.32 -7.49
CA LEU A 66 4.61 -1.43 -6.86
C LEU A 66 3.89 -0.58 -7.92
N LYS A 67 2.56 -0.54 -7.81
CA LYS A 67 1.73 0.42 -8.52
C LYS A 67 1.64 1.69 -7.69
N TRP A 68 1.87 2.85 -8.31
CA TRP A 68 1.76 4.15 -7.65
C TRP A 68 0.50 4.85 -8.09
N LEU A 69 -0.33 5.25 -7.12
CA LEU A 69 -1.55 6.00 -7.37
C LEU A 69 -1.57 7.28 -6.52
N PRO A 70 -2.12 8.39 -7.02
CA PRO A 70 -2.13 9.63 -6.27
C PRO A 70 -3.08 9.55 -5.06
N VAL A 71 -2.73 10.27 -4.00
CA VAL A 71 -3.50 10.32 -2.74
C VAL A 71 -4.90 10.92 -2.97
N SER A 72 -5.07 11.74 -4.02
CA SER A 72 -6.36 12.34 -4.38
C SER A 72 -7.48 11.31 -4.63
N LEU A 73 -7.12 10.09 -5.02
CA LEU A 73 -8.08 9.00 -5.23
C LEU A 73 -8.68 8.45 -3.93
N ILE A 74 -7.97 8.62 -2.81
CA ILE A 74 -8.42 8.16 -1.48
C ILE A 74 -8.84 9.31 -0.57
N SER A 75 -8.63 10.57 -0.98
CA SER A 75 -9.06 11.75 -0.22
C SER A 75 -10.52 12.14 -0.48
N SER A 76 -11.07 11.81 -1.65
CA SER A 76 -12.43 12.21 -2.06
C SER A 76 -13.45 11.15 -1.68
N SER A 77 -14.46 11.45 -0.88
CA SER A 77 -15.34 10.44 -0.23
C SER A 77 -15.91 9.36 -1.17
N LEU A 78 -16.58 9.73 -2.26
CA LEU A 78 -17.21 8.75 -3.17
C LEU A 78 -16.19 7.96 -4.00
N VAL A 79 -15.17 8.63 -4.53
CA VAL A 79 -14.13 8.01 -5.35
C VAL A 79 -13.24 7.11 -4.50
N ALA A 80 -12.92 7.54 -3.27
CA ALA A 80 -12.19 6.77 -2.28
C ALA A 80 -12.93 5.49 -1.94
N MET A 81 -14.22 5.58 -1.62
CA MET A 81 -15.04 4.41 -1.31
C MET A 81 -15.06 3.39 -2.45
N GLN A 82 -15.14 3.82 -3.71
CA GLN A 82 -15.11 2.93 -4.87
C GLN A 82 -13.72 2.31 -5.08
N THR A 83 -12.68 3.13 -4.98
CA THR A 83 -11.28 2.72 -5.16
C THR A 83 -10.89 1.69 -4.11
N LEU A 84 -11.17 1.96 -2.83
CA LEU A 84 -10.76 1.14 -1.70
C LEU A 84 -11.51 -0.18 -1.62
N LYS A 85 -12.77 -0.22 -2.06
CA LYS A 85 -13.57 -1.45 -2.15
C LYS A 85 -12.92 -2.51 -3.05
N SER A 86 -12.06 -2.10 -3.98
CA SER A 86 -11.35 -3.02 -4.87
C SER A 86 -10.22 -3.81 -4.19
N PHE A 87 -9.78 -3.38 -3.00
CA PHE A 87 -8.68 -3.99 -2.26
C PHE A 87 -9.15 -5.05 -1.26
N ASP A 88 -8.37 -6.12 -1.17
CA ASP A 88 -8.60 -7.20 -0.21
C ASP A 88 -7.92 -6.91 1.14
N LEU A 89 -6.72 -6.29 1.11
CA LEU A 89 -6.02 -5.75 2.28
C LEU A 89 -5.69 -4.28 2.07
N PHE A 90 -5.89 -3.45 3.08
CA PHE A 90 -5.52 -2.04 3.05
C PHE A 90 -4.77 -1.66 4.32
N PHE A 91 -3.50 -1.31 4.16
CA PHE A 91 -2.64 -0.83 5.23
C PHE A 91 -2.63 0.69 5.21
N TYR A 92 -2.81 1.31 6.37
CA TYR A 92 -2.58 2.75 6.49
C TYR A 92 -1.83 3.10 7.77
N VAL A 93 -0.95 4.08 7.64
CA VAL A 93 -0.14 4.60 8.74
C VAL A 93 -0.79 5.87 9.27
N SER A 94 -0.92 5.99 10.59
CA SER A 94 -1.55 7.13 11.24
C SER A 94 -0.86 7.51 12.55
N ASN A 95 -0.89 8.81 12.87
CA ASN A 95 -0.46 9.40 14.14
C ASN A 95 -1.64 9.77 15.06
N GLY A 96 -2.82 9.16 14.86
CA GLY A 96 -4.03 9.40 15.66
C GLY A 96 -5.26 9.87 14.87
N SER A 97 -5.09 10.13 13.57
CA SER A 97 -6.18 10.48 12.65
C SER A 97 -6.62 9.24 11.86
N TYR A 98 -7.80 8.68 12.13
CA TYR A 98 -8.27 7.47 11.43
C TYR A 98 -9.02 7.82 10.16
N PHE A 99 -8.72 7.08 9.10
CA PHE A 99 -9.41 7.17 7.82
C PHE A 99 -10.37 5.98 7.67
N PHE A 100 -11.61 6.25 7.24
CA PHE A 100 -12.61 5.20 7.03
C PHE A 100 -12.48 4.59 5.63
N SER A 101 -12.03 3.34 5.58
CA SER A 101 -11.78 2.60 4.35
C SER A 101 -12.83 1.50 4.11
N THR A 102 -13.30 1.38 2.87
CA THR A 102 -14.24 0.34 2.41
C THR A 102 -13.56 -0.93 1.90
N ALA A 103 -12.23 -1.04 2.05
CA ALA A 103 -11.52 -2.28 1.74
C ALA A 103 -11.99 -3.42 2.66
N LYS A 104 -11.81 -4.67 2.20
CA LYS A 104 -12.34 -5.84 2.93
C LYS A 104 -11.71 -6.00 4.32
N ASN A 105 -10.40 -5.84 4.39
CA ASN A 105 -9.65 -5.89 5.65
C ASN A 105 -8.75 -4.65 5.73
N ASN A 106 -8.84 -3.96 6.86
CA ASN A 106 -8.12 -2.72 7.10
C ASN A 106 -7.15 -2.91 8.27
N PHE A 107 -5.90 -2.57 8.06
CA PHE A 107 -4.83 -2.67 9.05
C PHE A 107 -4.27 -1.28 9.31
N VAL A 108 -4.25 -0.90 10.59
CA VAL A 108 -3.74 0.40 11.01
C VAL A 108 -2.38 0.20 11.65
N PHE A 109 -1.40 0.95 11.16
CA PHE A 109 -0.10 1.07 11.81
C PHE A 109 -0.06 2.41 12.54
N CYS A 110 -0.27 2.36 13.86
CA CYS A 110 -0.21 3.54 14.72
C CYS A 110 1.24 3.79 15.11
N MET A 111 1.81 4.91 14.64
CA MET A 111 3.10 5.39 15.13
C MET A 111 2.83 6.21 16.40
N VAL A 112 3.45 5.80 17.51
CA VAL A 112 3.38 6.47 18.82
C VAL A 112 4.66 7.24 19.05
#